data_AF-A0A1Z3N9W7-F1
#
_entry.id   AF-A0A1Z3N9W7-F1
#
_cell.length_a   1.000
_cell.length_b   1.000
_cell.length_c   1.000
_cell.angle_alpha   90.00
_cell.angle_beta   90.00
_cell.angle_gamma   90.00
#
_symmetry.space_group_name_H-M   'P 1'
#
loop_
_entity.id
_entity.type
_entity.pdbx_description
1 polymer ?
#
loop_
_entity_poly.entity_id
_entity_poly.type
_entity_poly.pdbx_seq_one_letter_code
_entity_poly.pdbx_strand_id
1 'polypeptide(L)'
;MEGKTLIALVGATVTIDKGPAKIVYSVQYDVIYKLPISNIPKEVTQEMFDAFSKHNGLLNGWPYIRALITNLSSEVGFPVVLPLLKIQAKTDGVEKESQ
;
A
#
# COMPACT_ATOMS: atom_id res chain seq x y z
N MET A 1 12.45 3.53 -27.52
CA MET A 1 12.44 2.43 -26.53
C MET A 1 11.36 2.75 -25.51
N GLU A 2 10.26 2.01 -25.49
CA GLU A 2 9.14 2.22 -24.56
C GLU A 2 9.51 1.70 -23.17
N GLY A 3 9.27 2.48 -22.12
CA GLY A 3 9.56 2.09 -20.73
C GLY A 3 8.77 0.86 -20.27
N LYS A 4 9.21 0.23 -19.17
CA LYS A 4 8.39 -0.80 -18.50
C LYS A 4 7.34 -0.12 -17.61
N THR A 5 6.08 -0.49 -17.78
CA THR A 5 4.98 -0.03 -16.91
C THR A 5 4.47 -1.21 -16.09
N LEU A 6 4.37 -1.02 -14.77
CA LEU A 6 3.76 -1.96 -13.84
C LEU A 6 2.62 -1.27 -13.10
N ILE A 7 1.57 -2.03 -12.86
CA ILE A 7 0.39 -1.58 -12.14
C ILE A 7 0.26 -2.46 -10.90
N ALA A 8 0.37 -1.86 -9.72
CA ALA A 8 0.04 -2.50 -8.46
C ALA A 8 -1.35 -2.04 -8.02
N LEU A 9 -2.24 -3.00 -7.79
CA LEU A 9 -3.58 -2.74 -7.28
C LEU A 9 -3.56 -2.95 -5.77
N VAL A 10 -3.99 -1.94 -5.02
CA VAL A 10 -4.06 -2.01 -3.56
C VAL A 10 -5.50 -1.75 -3.15
N GLY A 11 -6.14 -2.74 -2.55
CA GLY A 11 -7.52 -2.63 -2.09
C GLY A 11 -7.61 -2.84 -0.58
N ALA A 12 -8.56 -2.15 0.05
CA ALA A 12 -9.02 -2.51 1.38
C ALA A 12 -10.54 -2.54 1.42
N THR A 13 -11.08 -3.56 2.08
CA THR A 13 -12.50 -3.65 2.40
C THR A 13 -12.65 -3.61 3.90
N VAL A 14 -13.42 -2.65 4.40
CA VAL A 14 -13.72 -2.45 5.81
C VAL A 14 -15.20 -2.66 6.01
N THR A 15 -15.53 -3.56 6.93
CA THR A 15 -16.91 -3.86 7.33
C THR A 15 -17.13 -3.32 8.72
N ILE A 16 -18.22 -2.57 8.90
CA ILE A 16 -18.66 -2.04 10.19
C ILE A 16 -20.04 -2.62 10.49
N ASP A 17 -20.14 -3.38 11.57
CA ASP A 17 -21.42 -3.90 12.08
C ASP A 17 -22.04 -2.89 13.05
N LYS A 18 -23.25 -2.41 12.74
CA LYS A 18 -23.98 -1.42 13.54
C LYS A 18 -25.40 -1.90 13.83
N GLY A 19 -25.54 -2.82 14.77
CA GLY A 19 -26.85 -3.34 15.19
C GLY A 19 -27.60 -3.96 14.02
N PRO A 20 -28.74 -3.41 13.55
CA PRO A 20 -29.49 -3.95 12.41
C PRO A 20 -28.85 -3.66 11.04
N ALA A 21 -27.86 -2.76 10.95
CA ALA A 21 -27.25 -2.34 9.68
C ALA A 21 -25.78 -2.75 9.57
N LYS A 22 -25.37 -3.17 8.38
CA LYS A 22 -23.99 -3.50 8.02
C LYS A 22 -23.51 -2.50 6.97
N ILE A 23 -22.45 -1.76 7.28
CA ILE A 23 -21.83 -0.80 6.36
C ILE A 23 -20.55 -1.42 5.82
N VAL A 24 -20.40 -1.46 4.50
CA VAL A 24 -19.21 -1.99 3.83
C VAL A 24 -18.59 -0.90 2.98
N TYR A 25 -17.37 -0.49 3.34
CA TYR A 25 -16.53 0.36 2.52
C TYR A 25 -15.54 -0.52 1.75
N SER A 26 -15.54 -0.42 0.41
CA SER A 26 -14.53 -1.03 -0.43
C SER A 26 -13.82 0.07 -1.21
N VAL A 27 -12.52 0.20 -0.98
CA VAL A 27 -11.68 1.21 -1.64
C VAL A 27 -10.58 0.48 -2.40
N GLN A 28 -10.46 0.81 -3.68
CA GLN A 28 -9.35 0.36 -4.52
C GLN A 28 -8.51 1.58 -4.90
N TYR A 29 -7.19 1.42 -4.78
CA TYR A 29 -6.19 2.41 -5.12
C TYR A 29 -5.18 1.77 -6.07
N ASP A 30 -5.05 2.36 -7.25
CA ASP A 30 -4.16 1.87 -8.30
C ASP A 30 -2.85 2.65 -8.26
N VAL A 31 -1.73 1.94 -8.15
CA VAL A 31 -0.38 2.51 -8.18
C VAL A 31 0.31 2.11 -9.47
N ILE A 32 0.65 3.08 -10.31
CA ILE A 32 1.33 2.83 -11.58
C ILE A 32 2.80 3.22 -11.46
N TYR A 33 3.68 2.22 -11.51
CA TYR A 33 5.12 2.41 -11.56
C TYR A 33 5.59 2.40 -13.02
N LYS A 34 6.13 3.53 -13.47
CA LYS A 34 6.76 3.66 -14.80
C LYS A 34 8.27 3.76 -14.62
N LEU A 35 9.00 2.75 -15.09
CA LEU A 35 10.46 2.72 -14.98
C LEU A 35 11.10 2.91 -16.37
N PRO A 36 12.04 3.86 -16.51
CA PRO A 36 12.80 4.00 -17.73
C PRO A 36 13.75 2.80 -17.90
N ILE A 37 13.74 2.15 -19.07
CA ILE A 37 14.56 0.96 -19.36
C ILE A 37 16.05 1.23 -19.15
N SER A 38 16.52 2.45 -19.42
CA SER A 38 17.94 2.80 -19.34
C SER A 38 18.54 2.70 -17.94
N ASN A 39 17.71 2.76 -16.89
CA ASN A 39 18.16 2.91 -15.51
C ASN A 39 17.90 1.66 -14.65
N ILE A 40 17.44 0.56 -15.25
CA ILE A 40 17.21 -0.69 -14.54
C ILE A 40 18.52 -1.49 -14.58
N PRO A 41 19.15 -1.78 -13.41
CA PRO A 41 20.32 -2.66 -13.37
C PRO A 41 19.99 -4.01 -14.00
N LYS A 42 20.93 -4.60 -14.73
CA LYS A 42 20.70 -5.85 -15.47
C LYS A 42 20.36 -7.02 -14.55
N GLU A 43 20.72 -6.92 -13.27
CA GLU A 43 20.45 -7.94 -12.26
C GLU A 43 18.98 -7.94 -11.80
N VAL A 44 18.21 -6.90 -12.08
CA VAL A 44 16.82 -6.82 -11.62
C VAL A 44 15.91 -7.62 -12.54
N THR A 45 15.52 -8.80 -12.05
CA THR A 45 14.59 -9.70 -12.75
C THR A 45 13.15 -9.18 -12.68
N GLN A 46 12.28 -9.69 -13.55
CA GLN A 46 10.85 -9.39 -13.49
C GLN A 46 10.24 -9.80 -12.14
N GLU A 47 10.67 -10.93 -11.59
CA GLU A 47 10.21 -11.43 -10.28
C GLU A 47 10.56 -10.45 -9.14
N MET A 48 11.76 -9.88 -9.16
CA MET A 48 12.16 -8.84 -8.20
C MET A 48 11.30 -7.57 -8.34
N PHE A 49 10.96 -7.19 -9.58
CA PHE A 49 10.07 -6.05 -9.82
C PHE A 49 8.62 -6.32 -9.39
N ASP A 50 8.12 -7.53 -9.59
CA ASP A 50 6.79 -7.92 -9.16
C ASP A 50 6.71 -7.96 -7.63
N ALA A 51 7.74 -8.48 -6.96
CA ALA A 51 7.88 -8.45 -5.51
C ALA A 51 7.96 -7.00 -4.99
N PHE A 52 8.74 -6.14 -5.66
CA PHE A 52 8.82 -4.71 -5.36
C PHE A 52 7.44 -4.05 -5.45
N SER A 53 6.72 -4.25 -6.55
CA SER A 53 5.43 -3.60 -6.80
C SER A 53 4.36 -4.03 -5.81
N LYS A 54 4.31 -5.31 -5.40
CA LYS A 54 3.39 -5.81 -4.37
C LYS A 54 3.68 -5.18 -3.02
N HIS A 55 4.94 -5.16 -2.60
CA HIS A 55 5.31 -4.63 -1.29
C HIS A 55 5.17 -3.11 -1.23
N ASN A 56 5.76 -2.40 -2.19
CA ASN A 56 5.73 -0.94 -2.23
C ASN A 56 4.36 -0.40 -2.62
N GLY A 57 3.62 -1.11 -3.48
CA GLY A 57 2.23 -0.79 -3.79
C GLY A 57 1.43 -0.64 -2.51
N LEU A 58 1.40 -1.66 -1.67
CA LEU A 58 0.67 -1.62 -0.40
C LEU A 58 1.15 -0.48 0.51
N LEU A 59 2.46 -0.33 0.72
CA LEU A 59 3.00 0.71 1.60
C LEU A 59 2.70 2.13 1.11
N ASN A 60 2.78 2.36 -0.20
CA ASN A 60 2.52 3.66 -0.81
C ASN A 60 1.01 3.95 -0.92
N GLY A 61 0.19 2.93 -1.14
CA GLY A 61 -1.27 3.07 -1.26
C GLY A 61 -1.98 3.18 0.09
N TRP A 62 -1.44 2.58 1.15
CA TRP A 62 -2.10 2.51 2.45
C TRP A 62 -2.48 3.86 3.09
N PRO A 63 -1.63 4.91 3.08
CA PRO A 63 -2.01 6.20 3.62
C PRO A 63 -3.25 6.80 2.94
N TYR A 64 -3.38 6.63 1.62
CA TYR A 64 -4.51 7.14 0.84
C TYR A 64 -5.79 6.36 1.13
N ILE A 65 -5.70 5.04 1.15
CA ILE A 65 -6.82 4.16 1.54
C ILE A 65 -7.33 4.51 2.94
N ARG A 66 -6.39 4.69 3.88
CA ARG A 66 -6.71 5.08 5.26
C ARG A 66 -7.42 6.42 5.32
N ALA A 67 -6.91 7.44 4.64
CA ALA A 67 -7.54 8.75 4.59
C ALA A 67 -8.96 8.68 3.98
N LEU A 68 -9.14 7.95 2.88
CA LEU A 68 -10.44 7.79 2.23
C LEU A 68 -11.46 7.11 3.13
N ILE A 69 -11.10 5.99 3.75
CA ILE A 69 -12.02 5.27 4.64
C ILE A 69 -12.34 6.11 5.88
N THR A 70 -11.35 6.78 6.48
CA THR A 70 -11.60 7.68 7.62
C THR A 70 -12.54 8.82 7.25
N ASN A 71 -12.37 9.43 6.07
CA ASN A 71 -13.27 10.51 5.62
C ASN A 71 -14.69 9.98 5.35
N LEU A 72 -14.83 8.91 4.56
CA LEU A 72 -16.13 8.31 4.22
C LEU A 72 -16.92 7.86 5.46
N SER A 73 -16.21 7.30 6.44
CA SER A 73 -16.81 6.83 7.68
C SER A 73 -17.18 7.99 8.62
N SER A 74 -16.44 9.11 8.57
CA SER A 74 -16.79 10.32 9.32
C SER A 74 -18.06 10.98 8.79
N GLU A 75 -18.25 11.04 7.46
CA GLU A 75 -19.44 11.63 6.82
C GLU A 75 -20.73 10.90 7.19
N VAL A 76 -20.67 9.61 7.52
CA VAL A 76 -21.85 8.85 7.99
C VAL A 76 -22.02 8.88 9.51
N GLY A 77 -21.19 9.63 10.23
CA GLY A 77 -21.20 9.75 11.68
C GLY A 77 -20.54 8.59 12.44
N PHE A 78 -19.70 7.79 11.78
CA PHE A 78 -19.00 6.63 12.36
C PHE A 78 -17.51 6.64 12.01
N PRO A 79 -16.72 7.57 12.57
CA PRO A 79 -15.31 7.70 12.19
C PRO A 79 -14.53 6.41 12.47
N VAL A 80 -14.01 5.80 11.41
CA VAL A 80 -13.13 4.64 11.47
C VAL A 80 -11.68 5.09 11.36
N VAL A 81 -10.86 4.67 12.32
CA VAL A 81 -9.42 4.87 12.29
C VAL A 81 -8.75 3.54 11.98
N LEU A 82 -8.20 3.41 10.77
CA LEU A 82 -7.42 2.23 10.39
C LEU A 82 -6.03 2.27 11.03
N PRO A 83 -5.41 1.11 11.33
CA PRO A 83 -4.07 1.06 11.91
C PRO A 83 -3.01 1.58 10.93
N LEU A 84 -1.86 1.98 11.46
CA LEU A 84 -0.67 2.22 10.65
C LEU A 84 -0.07 0.87 10.22
N LEU A 85 0.31 0.74 8.95
CA LEU A 85 1.11 -0.40 8.53
C LEU A 85 2.50 -0.27 9.15
N LYS A 86 2.91 -1.28 9.91
CA LYS A 86 4.28 -1.40 10.42
C LYS A 86 5.14 -2.03 9.33
N ILE A 87 6.14 -1.30 8.86
CA ILE A 87 7.21 -1.85 8.02
C ILE A 87 8.16 -2.59 8.97
N GLN A 88 8.07 -3.93 9.01
CA GLN A 88 9.14 -4.72 9.61
C GLN A 88 10.28 -4.80 8.60
N ALA A 89 11.16 -3.80 8.62
CA ALA A 89 12.43 -3.92 7.94
C ALA A 89 13.25 -4.96 8.71
N LYS A 90 13.59 -6.09 8.08
CA LYS A 90 14.68 -6.92 8.58
C LYS A 90 15.96 -6.12 8.41
N THR A 91 16.40 -5.46 9.47
CA THR A 91 17.79 -5.02 9.58
C THR A 91 18.62 -6.27 9.76
N ASP A 92 19.17 -6.78 8.67
CA ASP A 92 20.21 -7.79 8.73
C ASP A 92 21.46 -7.15 9.37
N GLY A 93 21.60 -7.31 10.68
CA GLY A 93 22.88 -7.36 11.40
C GLY A 93 23.84 -6.18 11.30
N VAL A 94 23.39 -4.95 11.60
CA VAL A 94 24.34 -3.90 12.04
C VAL A 94 23.93 -3.42 13.42
N GLU A 95 24.49 -4.07 14.44
CA GLU A 95 24.62 -3.46 15.76
C GLU A 95 25.39 -2.14 15.58
N LYS A 96 24.71 -1.01 15.77
CA LYS A 96 25.38 0.19 16.24
C LYS A 96 24.93 0.40 17.66
N GLU A 97 25.77 -0.05 18.59
CA GLU A 97 25.78 0.52 19.94
C GLU A 97 25.88 2.04 19.79
N SER A 98 24.82 2.74 20.20
CA SER A 98 24.87 4.18 20.39
C SER A 98 25.05 4.40 21.88
N GLN A 99 26.23 4.89 22.23
CA GLN A 99 26.60 5.40 23.55
C GLN A 99 25.78 6.63 23.93
#